data_AF-K1RG69-F1
#
_entry.id   AF-K1RG69-F1
#
_cell.length_a   1.000
_cell.length_b   1.000
_cell.length_c   1.000
_cell.angle_alpha   90.00
_cell.angle_beta   90.00
_cell.angle_gamma   90.00
#
_symmetry.space_group_name_H-M   'P 1'
#
loop_
_entity.id
_entity.type
_entity.pdbx_description
1 polymer ?
#
loop_
_entity_poly.entity_id
_entity_poly.type
_entity_poly.pdbx_seq_one_letter_code
_entity_poly.pdbx_strand_id
1 'polypeptide(L)'
;MSVAATAIASPEAYKNAKLMTIPDVDIDKSGKFKYVLIKVHDPSGDRVFKHIVRGYARCDYHADVYDEVCPDIEGKGLDCECVGGGRIEHDPVKKKLQIYGYSQASHHCGFGQADHAITAAILSRKYKYENITFSNEGY
;
A
#
# COMPACT_ATOMS: atom_id res chain seq x y z
N MET A 1 16.24 -6.66 -5.62
CA MET A 1 15.53 -6.16 -6.82
C MET A 1 15.10 -4.72 -6.54
N SER A 2 15.71 -3.73 -7.19
CA SER A 2 15.36 -2.32 -6.97
C SER A 2 14.15 -1.97 -7.84
N VAL A 3 13.02 -1.64 -7.22
CA VAL A 3 11.84 -1.16 -7.93
C VAL A 3 12.09 0.30 -8.31
N ALA A 4 11.90 0.64 -9.58
CA ALA A 4 12.09 2.01 -10.05
C ALA A 4 11.17 2.96 -9.26
N ALA A 5 11.71 4.09 -8.78
CA ALA A 5 10.91 5.07 -8.04
C ALA A 5 9.71 5.58 -8.84
N THR A 6 9.82 5.59 -10.17
CA THR A 6 8.77 5.94 -11.13
C THR A 6 7.62 4.93 -11.20
N ALA A 7 7.85 3.67 -10.80
CA ALA A 7 6.79 2.68 -10.65
C ALA A 7 5.99 2.87 -9.36
N ILE A 8 6.62 3.42 -8.32
CA ILE A 8 5.99 3.71 -7.03
C ILE A 8 5.15 4.99 -7.12
N ALA A 9 5.70 6.06 -7.70
CA ALA A 9 4.99 7.33 -7.84
C ALA A 9 5.52 8.14 -9.03
N SER A 10 4.66 8.96 -9.62
CA SER A 10 5.07 9.95 -10.62
C SER A 10 6.07 10.95 -10.01
N PRO A 11 7.04 11.46 -10.78
CA PRO A 11 8.00 12.46 -10.29
C PRO A 11 7.33 13.75 -9.79
N GLU A 12 6.14 14.07 -10.31
CA GLU A 12 5.33 15.22 -9.89
C GLU A 12 4.47 14.94 -8.64
N ALA A 13 4.34 13.68 -8.22
CA ALA A 13 3.55 13.34 -7.04
C ALA A 13 4.14 13.95 -5.77
N TYR A 14 5.47 14.03 -5.68
CA TYR A 14 6.19 14.68 -4.59
C TYR A 14 6.22 16.22 -4.71
N LYS A 15 5.64 16.80 -5.77
CA LYS A 15 5.44 18.24 -5.92
C LYS A 15 4.01 18.66 -5.58
N ASN A 16 3.05 17.74 -5.66
CA ASN A 16 1.66 18.02 -5.33
C ASN A 16 1.49 18.00 -3.79
N ALA A 17 1.16 19.16 -3.23
CA ALA A 17 0.97 19.34 -1.79
C ALA A 17 -0.06 18.35 -1.20
N LYS A 18 -1.16 18.06 -1.92
CA LYS A 18 -2.19 17.11 -1.46
C LYS A 18 -1.62 15.71 -1.33
N LEU A 19 -0.93 15.23 -2.37
CA LEU A 19 -0.32 13.90 -2.39
C LEU A 19 0.78 13.75 -1.33
N MET A 20 1.50 14.83 -1.02
CA MET A 20 2.48 14.85 0.07
C MET A 20 1.84 14.75 1.46
N THR A 21 0.59 15.21 1.64
CA THR A 21 -0.11 15.07 2.94
C THR A 21 -0.47 13.62 3.27
N ILE A 22 -0.63 12.78 2.25
CA ILE A 22 -0.96 11.37 2.45
C ILE A 22 0.32 10.60 2.79
N PRO A 23 0.39 9.84 3.90
CA PRO A 23 1.55 9.02 4.19
C PRO A 23 1.65 7.85 3.20
N ASP A 24 2.87 7.53 2.73
CA ASP A 24 3.07 6.45 1.76
C ASP A 24 2.82 5.06 2.39
N VAL A 25 3.06 4.93 3.69
CA VAL A 25 2.81 3.71 4.47
C VAL A 25 2.04 4.08 5.73
N ASP A 26 0.94 3.37 5.95
CA ASP A 26 0.24 3.37 7.22
C ASP A 26 -0.21 1.95 7.53
N ILE A 27 0.53 1.28 8.41
CA ILE A 27 0.31 -0.11 8.78
C ILE A 27 0.41 -0.29 10.30
N ASP A 28 -0.18 -1.37 10.82
CA ASP A 28 -0.05 -1.72 12.23
C ASP A 28 1.41 -1.95 12.64
N LYS A 29 1.74 -1.65 13.90
CA LYS A 29 3.12 -1.66 14.42
C LYS A 29 3.67 -3.06 14.63
N SER A 30 2.80 -4.07 14.70
CA SER A 30 3.20 -5.47 14.87
C SER A 30 2.07 -6.43 14.53
N GLY A 31 2.42 -7.68 14.23
CA GLY A 31 1.48 -8.77 14.02
C GLY A 31 1.28 -9.09 12.54
N LYS A 32 0.27 -9.93 12.27
CA LYS A 32 -0.08 -10.35 10.90
C LYS A 32 -1.41 -9.75 10.53
N PHE A 33 -1.47 -9.04 9.42
CA PHE A 33 -2.68 -8.36 8.99
C PHE A 33 -2.77 -8.29 7.47
N LYS A 34 -3.99 -8.05 6.98
CA LYS A 34 -4.26 -7.86 5.56
C LYS A 34 -3.87 -6.45 5.16
N TYR A 35 -3.37 -6.29 3.94
CA TYR A 35 -2.99 -4.99 3.41
C TYR A 35 -3.50 -4.83 1.99
N VAL A 36 -3.76 -3.59 1.61
CA VAL A 36 -4.10 -3.18 0.25
C VAL A 36 -3.06 -2.21 -0.28
N LEU A 37 -2.78 -2.34 -1.57
CA LEU A 37 -2.00 -1.38 -2.33
C LEU A 37 -3.00 -0.48 -3.07
N ILE A 38 -2.97 0.81 -2.73
CA ILE A 38 -3.88 1.80 -3.31
C ILE A 38 -3.06 2.76 -4.15
N LYS A 39 -3.46 2.96 -5.40
CA LYS A 39 -2.94 3.99 -6.28
C LYS A 39 -3.79 5.24 -6.11
N VAL A 40 -3.18 6.25 -5.48
CA VAL A 40 -3.81 7.55 -5.29
C VAL A 40 -3.36 8.46 -6.42
N HIS A 41 -4.29 9.11 -7.09
CA HIS A 41 -3.98 10.06 -8.15
C HIS A 41 -4.73 11.36 -7.95
N ASP A 42 -4.15 12.45 -8.44
CA ASP A 42 -4.79 13.75 -8.37
C ASP A 42 -5.53 14.01 -9.70
N PRO A 43 -6.87 14.11 -9.70
CA PRO A 43 -7.63 14.34 -10.93
C PRO A 43 -7.39 15.73 -11.52
N SER A 44 -6.79 16.67 -10.78
CA SER A 44 -6.43 18.00 -11.28
C SER A 44 -5.06 18.04 -11.97
N GLY A 45 -4.20 17.04 -11.76
CA GLY A 45 -2.86 16.94 -12.35
C GLY A 45 -2.78 15.82 -13.39
N ASP A 46 -2.32 16.13 -14.60
CA ASP A 46 -2.20 15.14 -15.67
C ASP A 46 -1.25 14.00 -15.25
N ARG A 47 -1.79 12.79 -15.03
CA ARG A 47 -1.05 11.55 -14.75
C ARG A 47 -0.19 11.58 -13.46
N VAL A 48 -0.55 12.41 -12.49
CA VAL A 48 0.14 12.43 -11.19
C VAL A 48 -0.44 11.38 -10.26
N PHE A 49 0.30 10.31 -10.00
CA PHE A 49 -0.12 9.24 -9.09
C PHE A 49 0.97 8.86 -8.10
N LYS A 50 0.57 8.22 -7.00
CA LYS A 50 1.45 7.53 -6.06
C LYS A 50 0.80 6.29 -5.50
N HIS A 51 1.60 5.29 -5.20
CA HIS A 51 1.14 4.09 -4.51
C HIS A 51 1.32 4.25 -3.01
N ILE A 52 0.28 3.89 -2.25
CA ILE A 52 0.29 3.86 -0.80
C ILE A 52 -0.03 2.45 -0.30
N VAL A 53 0.58 2.10 0.81
CA VAL A 53 0.34 0.83 1.50
C VAL A 53 -0.50 1.10 2.74
N ARG A 54 -1.62 0.38 2.86
CA ARG A 54 -2.52 0.43 4.01
C ARG A 54 -2.79 -0.96 4.53
N GLY A 55 -2.75 -1.16 5.85
CA GLY A 55 -3.02 -2.47 6.43
C GLY A 55 -3.20 -2.40 7.94
N TYR A 56 -4.33 -2.90 8.42
CA TYR A 56 -4.70 -2.82 9.83
C TYR A 56 -5.10 -4.18 10.36
N ALA A 57 -4.63 -4.53 11.56
CA ALA A 57 -5.00 -5.78 12.21
C ALA A 57 -6.47 -5.83 12.62
N ARG A 58 -7.13 -4.68 12.76
CA ARG A 58 -8.57 -4.56 13.03
C ARG A 58 -9.46 -4.88 11.82
N CYS A 59 -8.92 -4.87 10.61
CA CYS A 59 -9.69 -5.07 9.39
C CYS A 59 -9.64 -6.55 8.99
N ASP A 60 -10.79 -7.21 9.08
CA ASP A 60 -10.91 -8.60 8.69
C ASP A 60 -10.86 -8.80 7.19
N TYR A 61 -11.20 -7.80 6.38
CA TYR A 61 -11.12 -7.87 4.92
C TYR A 61 -10.32 -6.71 4.31
N HIS A 62 -9.81 -6.96 3.10
CA HIS A 62 -9.12 -5.95 2.31
C HIS A 62 -10.03 -4.77 1.93
N ALA A 63 -11.33 -5.05 1.73
CA ALA A 63 -12.33 -4.02 1.45
C ALA A 63 -12.50 -3.06 2.63
N ASP A 64 -12.50 -3.57 3.88
CA ASP A 64 -12.63 -2.72 5.06
C ASP A 64 -11.49 -1.70 5.16
N VAL A 65 -10.25 -2.12 4.84
CA VAL A 65 -9.09 -1.21 4.81
C VAL A 65 -9.27 -0.13 3.75
N TYR A 66 -9.82 -0.50 2.59
CA TYR A 66 -10.05 0.42 1.49
C TYR A 66 -11.17 1.42 1.81
N ASP A 67 -12.32 0.94 2.29
CA ASP A 67 -13.49 1.75 2.65
C ASP A 67 -13.20 2.72 3.81
N GLU A 68 -12.27 2.37 4.71
CA GLU A 68 -11.85 3.27 5.78
C GLU A 68 -10.94 4.40 5.28
N VAL A 69 -10.10 4.14 4.27
CA VAL A 69 -9.06 5.08 3.82
C VAL A 69 -9.52 5.93 2.63
N CYS A 70 -10.30 5.38 1.71
CA CYS A 70 -10.73 6.07 0.50
C CYS A 70 -11.50 7.38 0.78
N PRO A 71 -12.45 7.47 1.74
CA PRO A 71 -13.15 8.74 2.01
C PRO A 71 -12.25 9.86 2.54
N ASP A 72 -11.16 9.54 3.26
CA ASP A 72 -10.17 10.55 3.70
C ASP A 72 -9.37 11.12 2.51
N ILE A 73 -9.09 10.27 1.51
CA ILE A 73 -8.37 10.64 0.28
C ILE A 73 -9.30 11.45 -0.62
N GLU A 74 -10.52 10.97 -0.86
CA GLU A 74 -11.53 11.68 -1.65
C GLU A 74 -11.91 13.02 -1.02
N GLY A 75 -11.98 13.10 0.31
CA GLY A 75 -12.20 14.34 1.05
C GLY A 75 -11.11 15.40 0.80
N LYS A 76 -9.92 15.00 0.37
CA LYS A 76 -8.82 15.90 -0.02
C LYS A 76 -8.84 16.26 -1.51
N GLY A 77 -9.84 15.77 -2.25
CA GLY A 77 -9.97 15.94 -3.69
C GLY A 77 -8.92 15.16 -4.48
N LEU A 78 -8.59 13.96 -3.99
CA LEU A 78 -7.74 12.97 -4.64
C LEU A 78 -8.58 11.72 -4.94
N ASP A 79 -8.18 10.95 -5.93
CA ASP A 79 -8.88 9.73 -6.33
C ASP A 79 -8.07 8.49 -5.88
N CYS A 80 -8.76 7.49 -5.32
CA CYS A 80 -8.19 6.22 -4.86
C CYS A 80 -8.58 5.09 -5.80
N GLU A 81 -7.60 4.29 -6.22
CA GLU A 81 -7.82 3.06 -6.98
C GLU A 81 -7.14 1.89 -6.25
N CYS A 82 -7.89 0.86 -5.87
CA CYS A 82 -7.30 -0.34 -5.31
C CYS A 82 -6.66 -1.19 -6.43
N VAL A 83 -5.34 -1.33 -6.40
CA VAL A 83 -4.59 -2.11 -7.41
C VAL A 83 -4.31 -3.55 -6.97
N GLY A 84 -4.70 -3.91 -5.75
CA GLY A 84 -4.62 -5.27 -5.23
C GLY A 84 -4.36 -5.32 -3.73
N GLY A 85 -4.12 -6.52 -3.20
CA GLY A 85 -3.74 -6.68 -1.80
C GLY A 85 -3.00 -7.98 -1.50
N GLY A 86 -2.75 -8.19 -0.21
CA GLY A 86 -2.10 -9.39 0.33
C GLY A 86 -2.09 -9.38 1.85
N ARG A 87 -1.08 -10.01 2.45
CA ARG A 87 -0.83 -10.00 3.90
C ARG A 87 0.56 -9.47 4.20
N ILE A 88 0.68 -8.77 5.33
CA ILE A 88 1.95 -8.33 5.89
C ILE A 88 2.07 -8.94 7.28
N GLU A 89 3.21 -9.58 7.53
CA GLU A 89 3.69 -9.93 8.86
C GLU A 89 4.75 -8.91 9.27
N HIS A 90 4.44 -8.14 10.30
CA HIS A 90 5.30 -7.12 10.86
C HIS A 90 5.83 -7.57 12.23
N ASP A 91 7.12 -7.87 12.27
CA ASP A 91 7.85 -8.21 13.49
C ASP A 91 8.83 -7.08 13.85
N PRO A 92 8.44 -6.08 14.67
CA PRO A 92 9.33 -4.99 15.04
C PRO A 92 10.52 -5.48 15.89
N VAL A 93 10.35 -6.56 16.65
CA VAL A 93 11.40 -7.16 17.50
C VAL A 93 12.55 -7.70 16.64
N LYS A 94 12.21 -8.41 15.56
CA LYS A 94 13.19 -8.97 14.62
C LYS A 94 13.55 -7.98 13.50
N LYS A 95 12.94 -6.79 13.48
CA LYS A 95 13.00 -5.82 12.37
C LYS A 95 12.77 -6.53 11.03
N LYS A 96 11.72 -7.35 10.99
CA LYS A 96 11.36 -8.19 9.84
C LYS A 96 9.97 -7.79 9.35
N LEU A 97 9.85 -7.61 8.04
CA LEU A 97 8.59 -7.41 7.35
C LEU A 97 8.50 -8.46 6.25
N GLN A 98 7.48 -9.31 6.33
CA GLN A 98 7.23 -10.33 5.32
C GLN A 98 5.90 -10.04 4.64
N ILE A 99 5.95 -9.77 3.33
CA ILE A 99 4.78 -9.50 2.50
C ILE A 99 4.47 -10.75 1.69
N TYR A 100 3.25 -11.28 1.77
CA TYR A 100 2.91 -12.52 1.08
C TYR A 100 1.41 -12.68 0.86
N GLY A 101 1.05 -13.65 0.03
CA GLY A 101 -0.32 -13.99 -0.26
C GLY A 101 -1.03 -12.97 -1.13
N TYR A 102 -2.28 -13.24 -1.46
CA TYR A 102 -3.08 -12.41 -2.35
C TYR A 102 -4.36 -11.96 -1.66
N SER A 103 -4.99 -10.91 -2.20
CA SER A 103 -6.32 -10.56 -1.77
C SER A 103 -7.34 -11.51 -2.41
N GLN A 104 -8.19 -12.14 -1.61
CA GLN A 104 -9.31 -12.91 -2.15
C GLN A 104 -10.33 -11.95 -2.75
N ALA A 105 -10.76 -12.25 -3.98
CA ALA A 105 -11.78 -11.50 -4.69
C ALA A 105 -13.09 -11.43 -3.91
N SER A 106 -13.30 -10.32 -3.20
CA SER A 106 -14.62 -9.83 -2.83
C SER A 106 -15.10 -8.86 -3.92
N HIS A 107 -16.40 -8.93 -4.23
CA HIS A 107 -17.08 -8.24 -5.33
C HIS A 107 -16.89 -6.71 -5.41
N HIS A 108 -16.26 -6.07 -4.41
CA HIS A 108 -16.12 -4.61 -4.29
C HIS A 108 -14.71 -4.07 -4.50
N CYS A 109 -13.70 -4.92 -4.66
CA CYS A 109 -12.35 -4.45 -4.99
C CYS A 109 -11.74 -5.41 -6.02
N GLY A 110 -11.05 -4.87 -7.02
CA GLY A 110 -10.38 -5.65 -8.06
C GLY A 110 -9.20 -6.41 -7.46
N PHE A 111 -9.47 -7.53 -6.80
CA PHE A 111 -8.50 -8.22 -5.97
C PHE A 111 -7.75 -9.27 -6.78
N GLY A 112 -6.71 -8.82 -7.45
CA GLY A 112 -5.56 -9.64 -7.82
C GLY A 112 -4.48 -9.61 -6.74
N GLN A 113 -3.39 -10.33 -7.01
CA GLN A 113 -2.16 -10.16 -6.25
C GLN A 113 -1.63 -8.74 -6.44
N ALA A 114 -1.50 -7.98 -5.35
CA ALA A 114 -0.79 -6.69 -5.41
C ALA A 114 0.66 -6.92 -5.82
N ASP A 115 1.27 -5.89 -6.40
CA ASP A 115 2.69 -5.91 -6.67
C ASP A 115 3.49 -5.83 -5.35
N HIS A 116 3.82 -7.01 -4.80
CA HIS A 116 4.49 -7.09 -3.50
C HIS A 116 5.89 -6.47 -3.56
N ALA A 117 6.51 -6.42 -4.74
CA ALA A 117 7.77 -5.73 -4.94
C ALA A 117 7.62 -4.22 -4.68
N ILE A 118 6.58 -3.59 -5.23
CA ILE A 118 6.25 -2.18 -4.97
C ILE A 118 6.01 -1.97 -3.48
N THR A 119 5.18 -2.83 -2.87
CA THR A 119 4.87 -2.78 -1.44
C THR A 119 6.14 -2.85 -0.58
N ALA A 120 7.03 -3.81 -0.87
CA ALA A 120 8.30 -3.98 -0.17
C ALA A 120 9.21 -2.75 -0.33
N ALA A 121 9.27 -2.16 -1.53
CA ALA A 121 10.07 -0.97 -1.78
C ALA A 121 9.56 0.25 -1.00
N ILE A 122 8.23 0.45 -0.92
CA ILE A 122 7.63 1.53 -0.12
C ILE A 122 7.90 1.29 1.36
N LEU A 123 7.70 0.07 1.84
CA LEU A 123 7.97 -0.31 3.23
C LEU A 123 9.44 -0.12 3.59
N SER A 124 10.37 -0.47 2.69
CA SER A 124 11.82 -0.28 2.89
C SER A 124 12.23 1.19 3.01
N ARG A 125 11.50 2.10 2.36
CA ARG A 125 11.73 3.55 2.53
C ARG A 125 11.29 4.05 3.90
N LYS A 126 10.18 3.52 4.42
CA LYS A 126 9.61 3.92 5.72
C LYS A 126 10.32 3.25 6.89
N TYR A 127 10.45 1.93 6.82
CA TYR A 127 11.10 1.07 7.80
C TYR A 127 12.48 0.69 7.28
N LYS A 128 13.52 1.22 7.91
CA LYS A 128 14.92 0.83 7.64
C LYS A 128 15.24 -0.54 8.25
N TYR A 129 14.41 -1.53 7.92
CA TYR A 129 14.58 -2.91 8.35
C TYR A 129 15.50 -3.63 7.37
N GLU A 130 16.38 -4.47 7.91
CA GLU A 130 17.30 -5.26 7.11
C GLU A 130 16.61 -6.47 6.48
N ASN A 131 15.51 -6.95 7.09
CA ASN A 131 14.79 -8.16 6.67
C ASN A 131 13.41 -7.84 6.10
N ILE A 132 13.35 -7.17 4.96
CA ILE A 132 12.10 -6.97 4.21
C ILE A 132 12.07 -7.96 3.06
N THR A 133 11.20 -8.96 3.17
CA THR A 133 11.03 -9.99 2.14
C THR A 133 9.61 -9.97 1.61
N PHE A 134 9.45 -10.29 0.33
CA PHE A 134 8.14 -10.55 -0.23
C PHE A 134 8.13 -11.91 -0.93
N SER A 135 6.97 -12.56 -0.93
CA SER A 135 6.74 -13.83 -1.61
C SER A 135 5.46 -13.72 -2.43
N ASN A 136 5.56 -14.05 -3.72
CA ASN A 136 4.38 -14.18 -4.57
C ASN A 136 3.66 -15.53 -4.36
N GLU A 137 4.24 -16.42 -3.56
CA GLU A 137 3.72 -17.75 -3.22
C GLU A 137 3.20 -17.76 -1.76
N GLY A 138 2.01 -18.33 -1.54
CA GLY A 138 1.39 -18.56 -0.22
C GLY A 138 -0.09 -18.15 -0.13
N TYR A 139 -0.90 -18.86 0.67
CA TYR A 139 -2.31 -18.54 1.00
C TYR A 139 -2.51 -18.40 2.51
#